data_AF-A0A497GEJ1-F1
#
_entry.id   AF-A0A497GEJ1-F1
#
_cell.length_a   1.000
_cell.length_b   1.000
_cell.length_c   1.000
_cell.angle_alpha   90.00
_cell.angle_beta   90.00
_cell.angle_gamma   90.00
#
_symmetry.space_group_name_H-M   'P 1'
#
loop_
_entity.id
_entity.type
_entity.pdbx_description
1 polymer ?
#
loop_
_entity_poly.entity_id
_entity_poly.type
_entity_poly.pdbx_seq_one_letter_code
_entity_poly.pdbx_strand_id
1 'polypeptide(L)'
;MNYRLGSSALVLRRMSMEVIVKVEVVRRGETEVKVRKGERIESVMRRLGLNPVEYVAVLEGEVVPEDEVITKPVRLRLIPVVSGG
;
A
#
# COMPACT_ATOMS: atom_id res chain seq x y z
N MET A 1 -7.76 21.19 41.17
CA MET A 1 -6.61 20.36 40.74
C MET A 1 -7.08 18.95 40.47
N ASN A 2 -6.99 18.48 39.22
CA ASN A 2 -6.63 17.09 38.92
C ASN A 2 -6.38 16.94 37.41
N TYR A 3 -5.17 16.50 37.09
CA TYR A 3 -4.64 16.35 35.74
C TYR A 3 -5.28 15.14 35.05
N ARG A 4 -6.07 15.36 34.00
CA ARG A 4 -6.50 14.30 33.07
C ARG A 4 -5.51 14.25 31.90
N LEU A 5 -4.24 13.94 32.22
CA LEU A 5 -3.21 13.60 31.24
C LEU A 5 -3.26 12.09 31.03
N GLY A 6 -3.92 11.65 29.96
CA GLY A 6 -4.02 10.21 29.71
C GLY A 6 -4.77 9.84 28.44
N SER A 7 -4.38 10.39 27.29
CA SER A 7 -4.74 9.80 25.97
C SER A 7 -3.92 10.29 24.78
N SER A 8 -3.02 11.27 24.91
CA SER A 8 -2.29 11.78 23.74
C SER A 8 -0.96 11.05 23.45
N ALA A 9 -0.38 10.33 24.42
CA ALA A 9 0.90 9.66 24.23
C ALA A 9 0.82 8.33 23.44
N LEU A 10 -0.36 7.68 23.40
CA LEU A 10 -0.55 6.43 22.65
C LEU A 10 -0.73 6.68 21.14
N VAL A 11 -1.22 7.85 20.76
CA VAL A 11 -1.45 8.23 19.36
C VAL A 11 -0.12 8.51 18.64
N LEU A 12 0.83 9.13 19.33
CA LEU A 12 2.12 9.55 18.75
C LEU A 12 3.09 8.40 18.47
N ARG A 13 2.94 7.25 19.14
CA ARG A 13 3.76 6.04 18.86
C ARG A 13 3.29 5.26 17.62
N ARG A 14 2.16 5.65 17.03
CA ARG A 14 1.56 5.02 15.83
C ARG A 14 1.89 5.77 14.53
N MET A 15 2.63 6.88 14.60
CA MET A 15 2.88 7.81 13.48
C MET A 15 4.19 7.62 12.71
N SER A 16 5.11 6.73 13.12
CA SER A 16 6.43 6.59 12.46
C SER A 16 6.55 5.41 11.48
N MET A 17 5.43 4.84 11.03
CA MET A 17 5.43 3.64 10.19
C MET A 17 4.59 3.85 8.94
N GLU A 18 4.69 5.01 8.30
CA GLU A 18 4.11 5.24 6.97
C GLU A 18 5.21 5.11 5.92
N VAL A 19 4.93 4.36 4.86
CA VAL A 19 5.80 4.20 3.70
C VAL A 19 5.06 4.70 2.47
N ILE A 20 5.78 5.45 1.63
CA ILE A 20 5.24 5.97 0.38
C ILE A 20 5.47 4.89 -0.68
N VAL A 21 4.39 4.43 -1.29
CA VAL A 21 4.42 3.45 -2.37
C VAL A 21 4.00 4.15 -3.64
N LYS A 22 4.87 4.12 -4.65
CA LYS A 22 4.54 4.61 -5.98
C LYS A 22 3.87 3.48 -6.73
N VAL A 23 2.57 3.60 -6.96
CA VAL A 23 1.77 2.60 -7.66
C VAL A 23 1.58 3.07 -9.11
N GLU A 24 2.13 2.34 -10.07
CA GLU A 24 1.87 2.54 -11.49
C GLU A 24 0.84 1.52 -11.97
N VAL A 25 -0.34 1.96 -12.39
CA VAL A 25 -1.37 1.09 -12.94
C VAL A 25 -1.32 1.21 -14.45
N VAL A 26 -1.01 0.11 -15.14
CA VAL A 26 -1.00 0.08 -16.61
C VAL A 26 -2.41 0.44 -17.11
N ARG A 27 -2.48 1.37 -18.06
CA ARG A 27 -3.73 2.00 -18.60
C ARG A 27 -4.42 3.04 -17.69
N ARG A 28 -3.99 3.25 -16.45
CA ARG A 28 -4.61 4.25 -15.53
C ARG A 28 -3.66 5.38 -15.10
N GLY A 29 -2.35 5.14 -15.15
CA GLY A 29 -1.31 6.10 -14.77
C GLY A 29 -0.65 5.79 -13.42
N GLU A 30 0.17 6.72 -12.94
CA GLU A 30 0.89 6.62 -11.67
C GLU A 30 0.18 7.34 -10.52
N THR A 31 0.22 6.76 -9.33
CA THR A 31 -0.33 7.34 -8.11
C THR A 31 0.58 7.03 -6.92
N GLU A 32 0.69 7.97 -5.99
CA GLU A 32 1.45 7.78 -4.76
C GLU A 32 0.50 7.51 -3.60
N VAL A 33 0.68 6.35 -2.96
CA VAL A 33 -0.16 5.94 -1.83
C VAL A 33 0.69 5.87 -0.57
N LYS A 34 0.25 6.53 0.48
CA LYS A 34 0.81 6.37 1.82
C LYS A 34 0.16 5.17 2.49
N VAL A 35 0.97 4.15 2.77
CA VAL A 35 0.52 2.91 3.41
C VAL A 35 1.29 2.67 4.69
N ARG A 36 0.76 1.84 5.57
CA ARG A 36 1.48 1.49 6.80
C ARG A 36 2.60 0.51 6.49
N LYS A 37 3.74 0.67 7.13
CA LYS A 37 4.82 -0.30 7.10
C LYS A 37 4.28 -1.62 7.66
N GLY A 38 4.37 -2.68 6.87
CA GLY A 38 3.74 -3.96 7.19
C GLY A 38 2.37 -4.18 6.53
N GLU A 39 1.85 -3.23 5.74
CA GLU A 39 0.68 -3.48 4.89
C GLU A 39 1.03 -4.44 3.76
N ARG A 40 0.03 -5.22 3.36
CA ARG A 40 0.14 -6.11 2.20
C ARG A 40 -0.19 -5.37 0.93
N ILE A 41 0.41 -5.82 -0.17
CA ILE A 41 0.11 -5.31 -1.50
C ILE A 41 -1.39 -5.44 -1.83
N GLU A 42 -2.05 -6.56 -1.49
CA GLU A 42 -3.48 -6.76 -1.71
C GLU A 42 -4.34 -5.63 -1.13
N SER A 43 -3.96 -5.13 0.06
CA SER A 43 -4.72 -4.13 0.79
C SER A 43 -4.57 -2.76 0.11
N VAL A 44 -3.38 -2.47 -0.42
CA VAL A 44 -3.12 -1.30 -1.26
C VAL A 44 -3.96 -1.34 -2.54
N MET A 45 -4.02 -2.49 -3.21
CA MET A 45 -4.84 -2.67 -4.42
C MET A 45 -6.33 -2.45 -4.12
N ARG A 46 -6.85 -3.08 -3.06
CA ARG A 46 -8.24 -2.93 -2.62
C ARG A 46 -8.58 -1.47 -2.29
N ARG A 47 -7.68 -0.73 -1.64
CA ARG A 47 -7.84 0.71 -1.36
C ARG A 47 -7.94 1.56 -2.62
N LEU A 48 -7.26 1.15 -3.69
CA LEU A 48 -7.34 1.79 -5.01
C LEU A 48 -8.59 1.35 -5.80
N GLY A 49 -9.45 0.52 -5.21
CA GLY A 49 -10.62 -0.06 -5.86
C GLY A 49 -10.25 -1.09 -6.93
N LEU A 50 -9.07 -1.69 -6.83
CA LEU A 50 -8.59 -2.74 -7.74
C LEU A 50 -8.77 -4.11 -7.09
N ASN A 51 -9.14 -5.09 -7.90
CA ASN A 51 -9.22 -6.49 -7.49
C ASN A 51 -7.86 -7.16 -7.69
N PRO A 52 -7.17 -7.63 -6.64
CA PRO A 52 -5.82 -8.19 -6.79
C PRO A 52 -5.76 -9.39 -7.74
N VAL A 53 -6.84 -10.16 -7.88
CA VAL A 53 -6.91 -11.30 -8.82
C VAL A 53 -6.82 -10.86 -10.29
N GLU A 54 -7.23 -9.62 -10.59
CA GLU A 54 -7.25 -9.07 -11.95
C GLU A 54 -5.93 -8.40 -12.35
N TYR A 55 -4.98 -8.29 -11.41
CA TYR A 55 -3.71 -7.58 -11.62
C TYR A 55 -2.51 -8.37 -11.11
N VAL A 56 -1.45 -8.42 -11.92
CA VAL A 56 -0.14 -8.89 -11.47
C VAL A 56 0.65 -7.73 -10.87
N ALA A 57 1.16 -7.96 -9.67
CA ALA A 57 2.00 -7.01 -8.94
C ALA A 57 3.47 -7.21 -9.30
N VAL A 58 4.12 -6.13 -9.74
CA VAL A 58 5.55 -6.09 -10.03
C VAL A 58 6.19 -5.07 -9.09
N LEU A 59 7.02 -5.53 -8.17
CA LEU A 59 7.70 -4.70 -7.18
C LEU A 59 9.16 -4.58 -7.56
N GLU A 60 9.62 -3.35 -7.79
CA GLU A 60 11.01 -3.04 -8.23
C GLU A 60 11.50 -3.85 -9.45
N GLY A 61 10.58 -4.32 -10.31
CA GLY A 61 10.89 -5.09 -11.52
C GLY A 61 10.70 -6.61 -11.36
N GLU A 62 10.41 -7.10 -10.16
CA GLU A 62 10.14 -8.52 -9.90
C GLU A 62 8.65 -8.78 -9.67
N VAL A 63 8.13 -9.88 -10.22
CA VAL A 63 6.75 -10.30 -9.96
C VAL A 63 6.67 -10.84 -8.54
N VAL A 64 5.83 -10.22 -7.70
CA VAL A 64 5.66 -10.60 -6.30
C VAL A 64 4.21 -11.01 -6.03
N PRO A 65 3.96 -11.89 -5.06
CA PRO A 65 2.60 -12.25 -4.68
C PRO A 65 1.86 -11.06 -4.03
N GLU A 66 0.54 -11.07 -4.07
CA GLU A 66 -0.31 -10.03 -3.47
C GLU A 66 -0.26 -10.00 -1.92
N ASP A 67 0.11 -11.10 -1.28
CA ASP A 67 0.31 -11.18 0.19
C ASP A 67 1.64 -10.54 0.63
N GLU A 68 2.52 -10.18 -0.31
CA GLU A 68 3.82 -9.57 -0.02
C GLU A 68 3.67 -8.29 0.79
N VAL A 69 4.63 -8.07 1.69
CA VAL A 69 4.53 -7.05 2.72
C VAL A 69 5.42 -5.85 2.40
N ILE A 70 4.82 -4.67 2.43
CA ILE A 70 5.50 -3.41 2.13
C ILE A 70 6.18 -2.91 3.39
N THR A 71 7.50 -3.08 3.45
CA THR A 71 8.34 -2.65 4.58
C THR A 71 9.14 -1.39 4.33
N LYS A 72 9.29 -0.99 3.06
CA LYS A 72 10.10 0.14 2.62
C LYS A 72 9.36 0.89 1.50
N PRO A 73 9.72 2.14 1.19
CA PRO A 73 9.17 2.83 0.02
C PRO A 73 9.63 2.12 -1.26
N VAL A 74 8.67 1.63 -2.03
CA VAL A 74 8.90 0.83 -3.25
C VAL A 74 8.08 1.35 -4.41
N ARG A 75 8.48 0.97 -5.62
CA ARG A 75 7.67 1.13 -6.84
C ARG A 75 6.92 -0.16 -7.11
N LEU A 76 5.60 -0.06 -7.08
CA LEU A 76 4.68 -1.14 -7.37
C LEU A 76 4.05 -0.87 -8.74
N ARG A 77 4.16 -1.81 -9.67
CA ARG A 77 3.53 -1.73 -10.98
C ARG A 77 2.45 -2.80 -11.07
N LEU A 78 1.24 -2.39 -11.43
CA LEU A 78 0.06 -3.24 -11.52
C LEU A 78 -0.29 -3.46 -12.99
N ILE A 79 -0.17 -4.70 -13.44
CA ILE A 79 -0.41 -5.11 -14.82
C ILE A 79 -1.74 -5.89 -14.87
N PRO A 80 -2.78 -5.42 -15.58
CA PRO A 80 -4.02 -6.16 -15.69
C PRO A 80 -3.79 -7.48 -16.46
N VAL A 81 -4.25 -8.59 -15.90
CA VAL A 81 -4.15 -9.93 -16.52
C VAL A 81 -5.43 -10.42 -17.15
N VAL A 82 -6.54 -9.76 -16.85
CA VAL A 82 -7.79 -9.94 -17.59
C VAL A 82 -7.73 -9.08 -18.85
N SER A 83 -7.67 -9.72 -20.02
CA SER A 83 -8.06 -9.05 -21.25
C SER A 83 -9.55 -8.74 -21.12
N GLY A 84 -9.87 -7.51 -20.73
CA GLY A 84 -11.23 -7.00 -20.85
C GLY A 84 -11.70 -7.27 -22.28
N GLY A 85 -12.67 -8.18 -22.38
CA GLY A 85 -13.42 -8.40 -23.63
C GLY A 85 -14.20 -7.16 -24.01
#